data_AF-A0A382XU37-F1
#
_entry.id   AF-A0A382XU37-F1
#
_cell.length_a   1.000
_cell.length_b   1.000
_cell.length_c   1.000
_cell.angle_alpha   90.00
_cell.angle_beta   90.00
_cell.angle_gamma   90.00
#
_symmetry.space_group_name_H-M   'P 1'
#
loop_
_entity.id
_entity.type
_entity.pdbx_description
1 polymer ?
#
loop_
_entity_poly.entity_id
_entity_poly.type
_entity_poly.pdbx_seq_one_letter_code
_entity_poly.pdbx_strand_id
1 'polypeptide(L)' 'CEYAKLIENGKFTKILRNPNYRGISSSFWNNLKSVGDSSTFQIYGTPNCGKGEPNQVIRVGHASPVCLFHNVAIFGGA' A
#
# COMPACT_ATOMS: atom_id res chain seq x y z
N CYS A 1 11.58 4.60 -1.51
CA CYS A 1 11.48 3.95 -0.21
C CYS A 1 10.11 4.28 0.34
N GLU A 2 9.37 3.25 0.65
CA GLU A 2 8.01 3.26 1.18
C GLU A 2 8.05 3.75 2.64
N TYR A 3 7.01 4.46 3.07
CA TYR A 3 6.88 4.92 4.45
C TYR A 3 5.90 4.03 5.21
N ALA A 4 6.29 3.55 6.39
CA ALA A 4 5.41 2.78 7.27
C ALA A 4 5.65 3.11 8.74
N LYS A 5 4.62 2.88 9.56
CA LYS A 5 4.66 2.97 11.02
C LYS A 5 4.03 1.72 11.64
N LEU A 6 4.55 1.30 12.80
CA LEU A 6 3.89 0.27 13.61
C LEU A 6 2.59 0.81 14.20
N ILE A 7 1.61 -0.07 14.35
CA ILE A 7 0.41 0.17 15.14
C ILE A 7 0.48 -0.75 16.35
N GLU A 8 0.61 -0.16 17.54
CA GLU A 8 0.67 -0.88 18.81
C GLU A 8 -0.44 -0.34 19.71
N ASN A 9 -1.31 -1.21 20.23
CA ASN A 9 -2.46 -0.82 21.06
C ASN A 9 -3.34 0.28 20.41
N GLY A 10 -3.56 0.18 19.10
CA GLY A 10 -4.38 1.13 18.34
C GLY A 10 -3.72 2.48 18.07
N LYS A 11 -2.42 2.65 18.33
CA LYS A 11 -1.69 3.90 18.11
C LYS A 11 -0.49 3.70 17.19
N PHE A 12 -0.22 4.69 16.34
CA PHE A 12 1.01 4.71 15.57
C PHE A 12 2.23 4.96 16.48
N THR A 13 3.29 4.17 16.32
CA THR A 13 4.48 4.27 17.16
C THR A 13 5.75 4.52 16.33
N LYS A 14 6.50 3.48 16.00
CA LYS A 14 7.82 3.56 15.37
C LYS A 14 7.70 3.67 13.86
N ILE A 15 8.54 4.50 13.24
CA ILE A 15 8.74 4.53 11.79
C ILE A 15 9.62 3.35 11.41
N LEU A 16 9.27 2.66 10.32
CA LEU A 16 10.01 1.52 9.81
C LEU A 16 10.88 1.91 8.63
N ARG A 17 12.08 1.33 8.53
CA ARG A 17 13.00 1.55 7.41
C ARG A 17 12.86 0.47 6.35
N ASN A 18 12.74 0.86 5.08
CA ASN A 18 12.59 -0.04 3.93
C ASN A 18 11.44 -1.08 4.09
N PRO A 19 10.24 -0.67 4.52
CA PRO A 19 9.12 -1.60 4.69
C PRO A 19 8.61 -2.08 3.33
N ASN A 20 8.35 -3.37 3.20
CA ASN A 20 7.82 -3.98 1.99
C ASN A 20 6.80 -5.08 2.30
N TYR A 21 5.94 -5.41 1.34
CA TYR A 21 4.95 -6.48 1.45
C TYR A 21 4.87 -7.30 0.16
N ARG A 22 4.38 -8.53 0.25
CA ARG A 22 4.15 -9.41 -0.91
C ARG A 22 2.95 -10.33 -0.71
N GLY A 23 2.37 -10.79 -1.81
CA GLY A 23 1.30 -11.78 -1.81
C GLY A 23 0.85 -12.14 -3.22
N ILE A 24 0.11 -13.25 -3.35
CA ILE A 24 -0.62 -13.60 -4.57
C ILE A 24 -1.88 -12.74 -4.60
N SER A 25 -2.16 -12.09 -5.74
CA SER A 25 -3.22 -11.07 -5.84
C SER A 25 -4.58 -11.54 -5.31
N SER A 26 -5.03 -12.74 -5.67
CA SER A 26 -6.30 -13.29 -5.17
C SER A 26 -6.33 -13.43 -3.65
N SER A 27 -5.29 -14.03 -3.06
CA SER A 27 -5.17 -14.16 -1.60
C SER A 27 -5.03 -12.80 -0.91
N PHE A 28 -4.30 -11.85 -1.50
CA PHE A 28 -4.13 -10.52 -0.94
C PHE A 28 -5.47 -9.76 -0.88
N TRP A 29 -6.25 -9.79 -1.96
CA TRP A 29 -7.55 -9.12 -2.00
C TRP A 29 -8.60 -9.83 -1.16
N ASN A 30 -8.58 -11.16 -1.07
CA ASN A 30 -9.44 -11.92 -0.15
C ASN A 30 -9.14 -11.63 1.34
N ASN A 31 -7.96 -11.08 1.64
CA ASN A 31 -7.54 -10.68 2.98
C ASN A 31 -8.00 -9.24 3.34
N LEU A 32 -8.70 -8.53 2.46
CA LEU A 32 -9.28 -7.22 2.74
C LEU A 32 -10.37 -7.36 3.81
N LYS A 33 -10.11 -6.81 4.99
CA LYS A 33 -10.99 -6.89 6.16
C LYS A 33 -11.95 -5.71 6.25
N SER A 34 -11.50 -4.52 5.90
CA SER A 34 -12.30 -3.30 6.04
C SER A 34 -11.84 -2.23 5.07
N VAL A 35 -12.79 -1.40 4.66
CA VAL A 35 -12.61 -0.27 3.76
C VAL A 35 -13.10 0.99 4.49
N GLY A 36 -12.28 2.02 4.50
CA GLY A 36 -12.60 3.32 5.09
C GLY A 36 -13.69 4.05 4.31
N ASP A 37 -14.32 5.02 4.95
CA ASP A 37 -15.35 5.84 4.33
C ASP A 37 -14.75 6.97 3.47
N SER A 38 -15.63 7.86 3.00
CA SER A 38 -15.26 9.03 2.19
C SER A 38 -14.28 9.98 2.88
N SER A 39 -14.22 10.02 4.22
CA SER A 39 -13.28 10.87 4.95
C SER A 39 -11.82 10.42 4.76
N THR A 40 -11.61 9.16 4.38
CA THR A 40 -10.29 8.57 4.15
C THR A 40 -9.91 8.46 2.67
N PHE A 41 -10.82 8.84 1.76
CA PHE A 41 -10.62 8.71 0.32
C PHE A 41 -9.60 9.72 -0.21
N GLN A 42 -8.56 9.24 -0.88
CA GLN A 42 -7.53 10.08 -1.47
C GLN A 42 -7.11 9.58 -2.86
N ILE A 43 -6.66 10.51 -3.70
CA ILE A 43 -6.15 10.24 -5.05
C ILE A 43 -4.64 10.44 -5.05
N TYR A 44 -3.91 9.42 -5.47
CA TYR A 44 -2.46 9.44 -5.59
C TYR A 44 -2.05 9.04 -7.00
N GLY A 45 -0.95 9.59 -7.49
CA GLY A 45 -0.49 9.31 -8.83
C GLY A 45 0.98 9.64 -9.05
N THR A 46 1.51 9.23 -10.19
CA THR A 46 2.84 9.60 -10.65
C THR A 46 2.76 10.07 -12.10
N PRO A 47 3.46 11.15 -12.47
CA PRO A 47 3.53 11.60 -13.85
C PRO A 47 4.34 10.65 -14.74
N ASN A 48 5.19 9.81 -14.15
CA ASN A 48 6.18 9.00 -14.87
C ASN A 48 6.08 7.51 -14.47
N CYS A 49 4.93 6.87 -14.69
CA CYS A 49 4.77 5.43 -14.47
C CYS A 49 5.37 4.67 -15.67
N GLY A 50 6.48 3.97 -15.45
CA GLY A 50 7.09 3.08 -16.44
C GLY A 50 6.38 1.72 -16.50
N LYS A 51 6.08 1.23 -17.70
CA LYS A 51 5.46 -0.08 -17.97
C LYS A 51 6.04 -0.72 -19.24
N GLY A 52 5.91 -2.04 -19.37
CA GLY A 52 6.26 -2.79 -20.58
C GLY A 52 7.76 -3.01 -20.80
N GLU A 53 8.06 -3.84 -21.80
CA GLU A 53 9.40 -4.10 -22.34
C GLU A 53 9.27 -4.14 -23.89
N PRO A 54 9.73 -3.12 -24.64
CA PRO A 54 10.50 -1.95 -24.19
C PRO A 54 9.69 -0.98 -23.31
N ASN A 55 10.39 -0.22 -22.47
CA ASN A 55 9.78 0.68 -21.49
C ASN A 55 8.95 1.80 -22.13
N GLN A 56 7.75 2.02 -21.59
CA GLN A 56 6.83 3.10 -21.94
C GLN A 56 6.47 3.88 -20.67
N VAL A 57 6.42 5.21 -20.79
CA VAL A 57 6.11 6.11 -19.66
C VAL A 57 4.73 6.74 -19.85
N ILE A 58 3.89 6.68 -18.80
CA ILE A 58 2.55 7.27 -18.79
C ILE A 58 2.25 7.97 -17.46
N ARG A 59 1.36 8.96 -17.49
CA ARG A 59 0.76 9.55 -16.29
C ARG A 59 -0.34 8.63 -15.76
N VAL A 60 -0.28 8.27 -14.48
CA VAL A 60 -1.31 7.42 -13.85
C VAL A 60 -1.72 7.97 -12.50
N GLY A 61 -2.99 7.77 -12.14
CA GLY A 61 -3.53 8.02 -10.81
C GLY A 61 -4.42 6.87 -10.37
N HIS A 62 -4.44 6.59 -9.08
CA HIS A 62 -5.33 5.64 -8.42
C HIS A 62 -5.98 6.32 -7.22
N ALA A 63 -7.26 6.04 -7.02
CA ALA A 63 -7.98 6.51 -5.85
C ALA A 63 -8.25 5.33 -4.92
N SER A 64 -8.04 5.54 -3.62
CA SER A 64 -8.36 4.53 -2.61
C SER A 64 -8.71 5.21 -1.29
N PRO A 65 -9.71 4.71 -0.56
CA PRO A 65 -9.80 4.95 0.87
C PRO A 65 -8.70 4.17 1.62
N VAL A 66 -8.64 4.36 2.94
CA VAL A 66 -7.81 3.50 3.79
C VAL A 66 -8.38 2.09 3.80
N CYS A 67 -7.52 1.08 3.62
CA CYS A 67 -7.91 -0.33 3.61
C CYS A 67 -7.15 -1.10 4.68
N LEU A 68 -7.86 -1.96 5.41
CA LEU A 68 -7.27 -2.89 6.38
C LEU A 68 -7.16 -4.28 5.75
N PHE A 69 -5.94 -4.80 5.65
CA PHE A 69 -5.69 -6.17 5.20
C PHE A 69 -5.15 -7.01 6.35
N HIS A 70 -5.65 -8.24 6.51
CA HIS A 70 -5.10 -9.20 7.46
C HIS A 70 -4.17 -10.20 6.77
N ASN A 71 -3.27 -10.85 7.51
CA ASN A 71 -2.46 -11.96 6.99
C ASN A 71 -1.66 -11.64 5.70
N VAL A 72 -1.13 -10.42 5.59
CA VAL A 72 -0.21 -10.01 4.52
C VAL A 72 1.22 -10.26 4.97
N ALA A 73 2.03 -10.89 4.11
CA ALA A 73 3.45 -11.08 4.40
C ALA A 73 4.20 -9.75 4.27
N ILE A 74 4.80 -9.30 5.37
CA ILE A 74 5.66 -8.12 5.46
C ILE A 74 7.13 -8.56 5.53
N PHE A 75 8.01 -7.80 4.89
CA PHE A 75 9.46 -8.00 4.96
C PHE A 75 10.19 -6.65 4.91
N GLY A 76 11.46 -6.63 5.34
CA GLY A 76 12.14 -5.38 5.66
C GLY A 76 11.56 -4.73 6.92
N GLY A 77 11.79 -3.43 7.12
CA GLY A 77 11.19 -2.70 8.26
C GLY A 77 11.94 -2.81 9.59
N ALA A 78 13.25 -3.11 9.59
CA ALA A 78 14.09 -3.08 10.80
C ALA A 78 14.53 -1.66 11.16
#